data_AF-A0A966SWZ6-F1
#
_entry.id   AF-A0A966SWZ6-F1
#
_cell.length_a   1.000
_cell.length_b   1.000
_cell.length_c   1.000
_cell.angle_alpha   90.00
_cell.angle_beta   90.00
_cell.angle_gamma   90.00
#
_symmetry.space_group_name_H-M   'P 1'
#
loop_
_entity.id
_entity.type
_entity.pdbx_description
1 polymer ?
#
loop_
_entity_poly.entity_id
_entity_poly.type
_entity_poly.pdbx_seq_one_letter_code
_entity_poly.pdbx_strand_id
1 'polypeptide(L)'
;MKRTLTAALVLGLVLSEWNSASLAPLRGLLPAADRLDPTTFSPEEIRALQRRFGVHGPQPRLAQLFTHGVDQLTPVRNHALTQLQDLQPVIQQVSRRSGINPMLLTAILFDELQHAKPGEGLPIAAHSGLFSTLGPAQLGVSEMVKQGLLPENPSADQVAEAREQLLDPERNVALLAGKLSRLLQLLELDPSATNNVSGQRSHAKTVATLAYLHNGKLDYPARILRYMQDPELHGLVFGQRKKPLSALI
;
A
#
# COMPACT_ATOMS: atom_id res chain seq x y z
N MET A 1 12.64 -11.31 58.11
CA MET A 1 12.82 -12.45 57.17
C MET A 1 11.59 -12.55 56.27
N LYS A 2 11.78 -12.41 54.94
CA LYS A 2 10.96 -12.97 53.83
C LYS A 2 9.47 -12.58 53.79
N ARG A 3 8.81 -12.18 52.68
CA ARG A 3 9.08 -12.07 51.24
C ARG A 3 7.94 -11.22 50.65
N THR A 4 8.25 -10.42 49.64
CA THR A 4 7.31 -9.82 48.68
C THR A 4 6.58 -10.89 47.86
N LEU A 5 5.37 -10.60 47.40
CA LEU A 5 4.77 -11.25 46.22
C LEU A 5 3.80 -10.29 45.52
N THR A 6 4.34 -9.70 44.47
CA THR A 6 3.68 -8.99 43.38
C THR A 6 2.92 -10.01 42.53
N ALA A 7 1.61 -9.83 42.33
CA ALA A 7 0.86 -10.59 41.34
C ALA A 7 0.81 -9.79 40.03
N ALA A 8 1.68 -10.15 39.09
CA ALA A 8 1.60 -9.69 37.72
C ALA A 8 0.62 -10.57 36.94
N LEU A 9 -0.41 -9.95 36.37
CA LEU A 9 -1.35 -10.57 35.46
C LEU A 9 -0.67 -10.71 34.09
N VAL A 10 -0.22 -11.93 33.75
CA VAL A 10 0.28 -12.27 32.41
C VAL A 10 -0.93 -12.68 31.56
N LEU A 11 -1.41 -11.79 30.69
CA LEU A 11 -2.26 -12.19 29.57
C LEU A 11 -1.38 -12.69 28.43
N GLY A 12 -1.66 -13.91 27.98
CA GLY A 12 -0.80 -14.71 27.12
C GLY A 12 -0.54 -14.12 25.73
N LEU A 13 0.71 -14.24 25.32
CA LEU A 13 1.15 -14.18 23.93
C LEU A 13 0.51 -15.35 23.15
N VAL A 14 -0.28 -15.02 22.12
CA VAL A 14 -0.50 -15.93 20.99
C VAL A 14 0.61 -15.64 19.97
N LEU A 15 1.74 -16.32 20.13
CA LEU A 15 2.71 -16.51 19.06
C LEU A 15 2.15 -17.61 18.16
N SER A 16 1.36 -17.24 17.14
CA SER A 16 0.99 -18.22 16.11
C SER A 16 2.19 -18.46 15.22
N GLU A 17 2.64 -19.69 15.16
CA GLU A 17 3.75 -20.21 14.35
C GLU A 17 3.61 -19.81 12.87
N TRP A 18 4.56 -18.99 12.40
CA TRP A 18 4.70 -18.66 10.98
C TRP A 18 5.46 -19.81 10.32
N ASN A 19 4.72 -20.87 10.00
CA ASN A 19 5.27 -22.01 9.29
C ASN A 19 5.48 -21.64 7.81
N SER A 20 6.63 -22.05 7.28
CA SER A 20 7.17 -21.69 5.97
C SER A 20 6.12 -21.78 4.86
N ALA A 21 5.85 -20.64 4.19
CA ALA A 21 4.94 -20.58 3.07
C ALA A 21 5.38 -21.57 1.97
N SER A 22 4.51 -22.52 1.65
CA SER A 22 4.76 -23.55 0.64
C SER A 22 5.11 -22.90 -0.72
N LEU A 23 6.28 -23.24 -1.26
CA LEU A 23 6.82 -22.80 -2.56
C LEU A 23 6.15 -23.50 -3.76
N ALA A 24 4.86 -23.83 -3.69
CA ALA A 24 4.15 -24.42 -4.82
C ALA A 24 3.96 -23.37 -5.94
N PRO A 25 4.23 -23.72 -7.21
CA PRO A 25 4.22 -22.78 -8.34
C PRO A 25 2.83 -22.19 -8.59
N LEU A 26 2.78 -20.88 -8.86
CA LEU A 26 1.58 -20.04 -8.85
C LEU A 26 0.93 -19.76 -10.19
N ARG A 27 1.38 -20.43 -11.26
CA ARG A 27 0.96 -20.19 -12.64
C ARG A 27 -0.55 -20.38 -12.94
N GLY A 28 -1.41 -20.52 -11.92
CA GLY A 28 -2.86 -20.64 -12.04
C GLY A 28 -3.69 -19.94 -10.95
N LEU A 29 -3.12 -19.05 -10.11
CA LEU A 29 -3.87 -18.40 -9.02
C LEU A 29 -4.64 -17.15 -9.51
N LEU A 30 -4.11 -16.45 -10.50
CA LEU A 30 -4.89 -15.52 -11.31
C LEU A 30 -5.58 -16.33 -12.40
N PRO A 31 -6.93 -16.40 -12.44
CA PRO A 31 -7.62 -17.08 -13.53
C PRO A 31 -7.19 -16.49 -14.87
N ALA A 32 -7.31 -17.26 -15.96
CA ALA A 32 -7.13 -16.73 -17.31
C ALA A 32 -7.98 -15.46 -17.45
N ALA A 33 -7.31 -14.30 -17.43
CA ALA A 33 -7.95 -13.00 -17.25
C ALA A 33 -8.89 -12.61 -18.39
N ASP A 34 -9.06 -13.46 -19.40
CA ASP A 34 -9.76 -13.17 -20.64
C ASP A 34 -11.29 -13.04 -20.50
N ARG A 35 -11.92 -13.49 -19.41
CA ARG A 35 -13.40 -13.55 -19.34
C ARG A 35 -14.10 -12.73 -18.26
N LEU A 36 -13.42 -12.21 -17.24
CA LEU A 36 -14.06 -11.50 -16.11
C LEU A 36 -13.49 -10.08 -15.92
N ASP A 37 -14.30 -9.20 -15.32
CA ASP A 37 -13.85 -7.88 -14.87
C ASP A 37 -12.64 -8.04 -13.93
N PRO A 38 -11.52 -7.32 -14.17
CA PRO A 38 -10.29 -7.45 -13.37
C PRO A 38 -10.49 -7.14 -11.88
N THR A 39 -11.53 -6.40 -11.50
CA THR A 39 -11.87 -6.08 -10.11
C THR A 39 -12.71 -7.15 -9.41
N THR A 40 -13.22 -8.13 -10.16
CA THR A 40 -13.99 -9.24 -9.59
C THR A 40 -13.05 -10.34 -9.13
N PHE A 41 -13.26 -10.82 -7.91
CA PHE A 41 -12.52 -11.93 -7.32
C PHE A 41 -13.48 -13.08 -7.03
N SER A 42 -13.13 -14.28 -7.50
CA SER A 42 -13.91 -15.47 -7.15
C SER A 42 -13.70 -15.86 -5.68
N PRO A 43 -14.66 -16.55 -5.03
CA PRO A 43 -14.46 -17.04 -3.67
C PRO A 43 -13.23 -17.96 -3.51
N GLU A 44 -12.89 -18.72 -4.54
CA GLU A 44 -11.70 -19.58 -4.60
C GLU A 44 -10.42 -18.75 -4.60
N GLU A 45 -10.39 -17.70 -5.43
CA GLU A 45 -9.28 -16.77 -5.51
C GLU A 45 -9.08 -16.04 -4.18
N ILE A 46 -10.13 -15.51 -3.56
CA ILE A 46 -10.05 -14.87 -2.24
C ILE A 46 -9.50 -15.86 -1.22
N ARG A 47 -10.01 -17.09 -1.16
CA ARG A 47 -9.50 -18.12 -0.23
C ARG A 47 -8.03 -18.45 -0.47
N ALA A 48 -7.59 -18.48 -1.73
CA ALA A 48 -6.18 -18.71 -2.06
C ALA A 48 -5.30 -17.53 -1.62
N LEU A 49 -5.73 -16.29 -1.88
CA LEU A 49 -5.02 -15.08 -1.46
C LEU A 49 -4.99 -14.95 0.08
N GLN A 50 -6.08 -15.22 0.77
CA GLN A 50 -6.15 -15.18 2.24
C GLN A 50 -5.24 -16.22 2.88
N ARG A 51 -5.24 -17.47 2.38
CA ARG A 51 -4.35 -18.52 2.90
C ARG A 51 -2.87 -18.17 2.72
N ARG A 52 -2.50 -17.53 1.61
CA ARG A 52 -1.10 -17.27 1.26
C ARG A 52 -0.56 -15.95 1.79
N PHE A 53 -1.42 -14.94 1.93
CA PHE A 53 -1.02 -13.57 2.28
C PHE A 53 -1.64 -13.03 3.58
N GLY A 54 -2.57 -13.78 4.20
CA GLY A 54 -3.16 -13.41 5.50
C GLY A 54 -4.09 -12.19 5.47
N VAL A 55 -4.66 -11.86 4.31
CA VAL A 55 -5.49 -10.66 4.12
C VAL A 55 -6.88 -10.85 4.76
N HIS A 56 -7.42 -9.84 5.43
CA HIS A 56 -8.76 -9.94 6.03
C HIS A 56 -9.86 -9.96 4.96
N GLY A 57 -10.96 -10.67 5.26
CA GLY A 57 -12.15 -10.73 4.40
C GLY A 57 -12.93 -9.41 4.33
N PRO A 58 -13.98 -9.35 3.51
CA PRO A 58 -14.67 -8.09 3.18
C PRO A 58 -15.21 -7.35 4.41
N GLN A 59 -15.07 -6.03 4.37
CA GLN A 59 -15.61 -5.11 5.37
C GLN A 59 -17.16 -5.11 5.34
N PRO A 60 -17.88 -4.94 6.46
CA PRO A 60 -19.33 -4.85 6.47
C PRO A 60 -19.86 -3.72 5.58
N ARG A 61 -20.97 -3.96 4.86
CA ARG A 61 -21.58 -3.04 3.86
C ARG A 61 -21.81 -1.60 4.36
N LEU A 62 -22.03 -1.41 5.66
CA LEU A 62 -22.22 -0.08 6.24
C LEU A 62 -20.96 0.79 6.16
N ALA A 63 -19.76 0.20 6.21
CA ALA A 63 -18.51 0.95 6.07
C ALA A 63 -18.25 1.41 4.62
N GLN A 64 -18.84 0.72 3.62
CA GLN A 64 -18.69 1.05 2.19
C GLN A 64 -19.49 2.30 1.80
N LEU A 65 -20.61 2.58 2.48
CA LEU A 65 -21.44 3.76 2.21
C LEU A 65 -20.77 5.07 2.65
N PHE A 66 -19.93 5.04 3.69
CA PHE A 66 -19.20 6.24 4.16
C PHE A 66 -18.04 6.62 3.24
N THR A 67 -17.43 5.66 2.55
CA THR A 67 -16.28 5.91 1.65
C THR A 67 -16.68 6.77 0.45
N HIS A 68 -17.89 6.56 -0.09
CA HIS A 68 -18.39 7.32 -1.24
C HIS A 68 -18.68 8.80 -0.97
N GLY A 69 -18.93 9.20 0.28
CA GLY A 69 -19.29 10.58 0.63
C GLY A 69 -18.09 11.51 0.83
N VAL A 70 -16.93 10.98 1.24
CA VAL A 70 -15.72 11.77 1.53
C VAL A 70 -14.86 11.98 0.27
N ASP A 71 -14.90 11.04 -0.68
CA ASP A 71 -14.23 11.11 -2.00
C ASP A 71 -14.57 12.39 -2.81
N GLN A 72 -15.63 13.10 -2.45
CA GLN A 72 -16.13 14.29 -3.16
C GLN A 72 -15.73 15.63 -2.52
N LEU A 73 -14.99 15.61 -1.41
CA LEU A 73 -14.51 16.86 -0.80
C LEU A 73 -13.31 17.39 -1.57
N THR A 74 -13.56 18.33 -2.48
CA THR A 74 -12.55 19.07 -3.26
C THR A 74 -11.33 19.53 -2.42
N PRO A 75 -11.48 20.01 -1.16
CA PRO A 75 -10.32 20.39 -0.34
C PRO A 75 -9.38 19.21 -0.02
N VAL A 76 -9.94 18.04 0.30
CA VAL A 76 -9.18 16.83 0.63
C VAL A 76 -8.44 16.32 -0.62
N ARG A 77 -9.12 16.32 -1.76
CA ARG A 77 -8.52 16.00 -3.06
C ARG A 77 -7.36 16.93 -3.41
N ASN A 78 -7.55 18.25 -3.31
CA ASN A 78 -6.50 19.23 -3.62
C ASN A 78 -5.28 19.06 -2.74
N HIS A 79 -5.47 18.80 -1.44
CA HIS A 79 -4.37 18.55 -0.53
C HIS A 79 -3.57 17.30 -0.92
N ALA A 80 -4.24 16.19 -1.26
CA ALA A 80 -3.59 14.98 -1.74
C ALA A 80 -2.81 15.23 -3.05
N LEU A 81 -3.38 15.99 -3.98
CA LEU A 81 -2.70 16.37 -5.23
C LEU A 81 -1.46 17.23 -4.98
N THR A 82 -1.50 18.19 -4.05
CA THR A 82 -0.32 19.00 -3.69
C THR A 82 0.80 18.12 -3.14
N GLN A 83 0.50 17.22 -2.19
CA GLN A 83 1.51 16.30 -1.65
C GLN A 83 2.10 15.38 -2.73
N LEU A 84 1.25 14.86 -3.63
CA LEU A 84 1.71 14.04 -4.76
C LEU A 84 2.59 14.82 -5.73
N GLN A 85 2.34 16.11 -5.90
CA GLN A 85 3.15 16.96 -6.77
C GLN A 85 4.57 17.10 -6.23
N ASP A 86 4.74 17.20 -4.91
CA ASP A 86 6.04 17.22 -4.27
C ASP A 86 6.75 15.86 -4.37
N LEU A 87 5.99 14.76 -4.29
CA LEU A 87 6.50 13.39 -4.41
C LEU A 87 6.74 12.94 -5.86
N GLN A 88 6.28 13.68 -6.88
CA GLN A 88 6.38 13.28 -8.30
C GLN A 88 7.80 12.85 -8.71
N PRO A 89 8.90 13.59 -8.38
CA PRO A 89 10.25 13.20 -8.79
C PRO A 89 10.67 11.86 -8.17
N VAL A 90 10.27 11.64 -6.91
CA VAL A 90 10.59 10.42 -6.15
C VAL A 90 9.80 9.24 -6.71
N ILE A 91 8.51 9.40 -6.97
CA ILE A 91 7.66 8.38 -7.61
C ILE A 91 8.27 7.96 -8.96
N GLN A 92 8.68 8.93 -9.78
CA GLN A 92 9.32 8.67 -11.08
C GLN A 92 10.68 7.97 -10.93
N GLN A 93 11.49 8.34 -9.94
CA GLN A 93 12.77 7.68 -9.67
C GLN A 93 12.57 6.24 -9.19
N VAL A 94 11.69 6.02 -8.23
CA VAL A 94 11.39 4.72 -7.64
C VAL A 94 10.75 3.80 -8.67
N SER A 95 9.81 4.31 -9.46
CA SER A 95 9.19 3.57 -10.58
C SER A 95 10.24 3.10 -11.58
N ARG A 96 11.15 3.97 -12.03
CA ARG A 96 12.23 3.60 -12.96
C ARG A 96 13.16 2.52 -12.39
N ARG A 97 13.47 2.56 -11.09
CA ARG A 97 14.34 1.57 -10.44
C ARG A 97 13.66 0.21 -10.22
N SER A 98 12.38 0.23 -9.87
CA SER A 98 11.63 -0.98 -9.52
C SER A 98 10.90 -1.62 -10.71
N GLY A 99 10.69 -0.87 -11.79
CA GLY A 99 9.86 -1.29 -12.92
C GLY A 99 8.34 -1.21 -12.65
N ILE A 100 7.93 -0.81 -11.44
CA ILE A 100 6.52 -0.66 -11.08
C ILE A 100 5.93 0.56 -11.79
N ASN A 101 4.73 0.40 -12.35
CA ASN A 101 4.00 1.48 -13.01
C ASN A 101 3.83 2.70 -12.08
N PRO A 102 4.28 3.91 -12.48
CA PRO A 102 4.19 5.09 -11.64
C PRO A 102 2.75 5.48 -11.35
N MET A 103 1.80 5.22 -12.26
CA MET A 103 0.37 5.47 -12.03
C MET A 103 -0.21 4.58 -10.93
N LEU A 104 0.30 3.35 -10.76
CA LEU A 104 -0.15 2.48 -9.67
C LEU A 104 0.31 3.04 -8.31
N LEU A 105 1.57 3.45 -8.22
CA LEU A 105 2.11 4.09 -7.01
C LEU A 105 1.31 5.35 -6.67
N THR A 106 1.12 6.24 -7.65
CA THR A 106 0.35 7.48 -7.49
C THR A 106 -1.10 7.20 -7.08
N ALA A 107 -1.77 6.23 -7.70
CA ALA A 107 -3.17 5.91 -7.38
C ALA A 107 -3.34 5.40 -5.95
N ILE A 108 -2.43 4.55 -5.47
CA ILE A 108 -2.44 4.08 -4.08
C ILE A 108 -2.20 5.25 -3.13
N LEU A 109 -1.13 6.02 -3.36
CA LEU A 109 -0.80 7.19 -2.54
C LEU A 109 -1.96 8.20 -2.50
N PHE A 110 -2.63 8.41 -3.63
CA PHE A 110 -3.78 9.31 -3.72
C PHE A 110 -4.97 8.84 -2.88
N ASP A 111 -5.33 7.55 -2.91
CA ASP A 111 -6.40 7.01 -2.07
C ASP A 111 -6.05 7.15 -0.59
N GLU A 112 -4.83 6.75 -0.21
CA GLU A 112 -4.37 6.80 1.19
C GLU A 112 -4.27 8.23 1.74
N LEU A 113 -3.78 9.19 0.94
CA LEU A 113 -3.70 10.61 1.33
C LEU A 113 -5.09 11.26 1.49
N GLN A 114 -6.07 10.86 0.67
CA GLN A 114 -7.44 11.36 0.83
C GLN A 114 -8.14 10.80 2.08
N HIS A 115 -7.76 9.59 2.51
CA HIS A 115 -8.36 8.90 3.65
C HIS A 115 -7.51 8.98 4.93
N ALA A 116 -6.37 9.65 4.88
CA ALA A 116 -5.49 9.85 6.03
C ALA A 116 -6.25 10.53 7.17
N LYS A 117 -6.15 9.98 8.38
CA LYS A 117 -6.84 10.57 9.52
C LYS A 117 -6.07 11.81 10.01
N PRO A 118 -6.76 12.85 10.50
CA PRO A 118 -6.10 14.01 11.08
C PRO A 118 -5.10 13.61 12.18
N GLY A 119 -3.86 14.06 12.06
CA GLY A 119 -2.81 13.84 13.06
C GLY A 119 -1.94 12.59 12.86
N GLU A 120 -2.22 11.72 11.88
CA GLU A 120 -1.41 10.51 11.61
C GLU A 120 0.04 10.81 11.18
N GLY A 121 0.30 11.99 10.60
CA GLY A 121 1.63 12.43 10.19
C GLY A 121 2.46 13.12 11.28
N LEU A 122 1.96 13.24 12.51
CA LEU A 122 2.70 13.89 13.59
C LEU A 122 3.67 12.91 14.28
N PRO A 123 4.93 13.29 14.56
CA PRO A 123 5.90 12.42 15.23
C PRO A 123 5.41 11.84 16.57
N ILE A 124 4.68 12.66 17.34
CA ILE A 124 4.10 12.25 18.63
C ILE A 124 3.09 11.10 18.44
N ALA A 125 2.32 11.11 17.36
CA ALA A 125 1.36 10.06 17.03
C ALA A 125 2.08 8.76 16.61
N ALA A 126 3.16 8.86 15.84
CA ALA A 126 3.96 7.70 15.45
C ALA A 126 4.60 7.00 16.65
N HIS A 127 5.15 7.75 17.61
CA HIS A 127 5.79 7.15 18.80
C HIS A 127 4.79 6.62 19.83
N SER A 128 3.57 7.16 19.87
CA SER A 128 2.53 6.71 20.82
C SER A 128 2.06 5.26 20.59
N GLY A 129 2.26 4.71 19.38
CA GLY A 129 1.74 3.40 19.00
C GLY A 129 0.23 3.38 18.73
N LEU A 130 -0.43 4.54 18.71
CA LEU A 130 -1.85 4.66 18.38
C LEU A 130 -2.16 4.27 16.93
N PHE A 131 -1.19 4.40 16.04
CA PHE A 131 -1.31 4.03 14.63
C PHE A 131 -0.35 2.90 14.28
N SER A 132 -0.89 1.86 13.62
CA SER A 132 -0.12 0.71 13.13
C SER A 132 0.51 0.94 11.75
N THR A 133 0.05 1.98 11.06
CA THR A 133 0.44 2.38 9.70
C THR A 133 0.76 3.87 9.69
N LEU A 134 1.76 4.26 8.89
CA LEU A 134 2.32 5.59 8.90
C LEU A 134 2.69 6.05 7.47
N GLY A 135 2.75 7.37 7.32
CA GLY A 135 3.16 8.05 6.09
C GLY A 135 2.16 7.94 4.93
N PRO A 136 2.51 8.51 3.76
CA PRO A 136 1.61 8.63 2.61
C PRO A 136 1.01 7.33 2.08
N ALA A 137 1.71 6.20 2.19
CA ALA A 137 1.24 4.89 1.74
C ALA A 137 0.70 4.02 2.89
N GLN A 138 0.56 4.57 4.11
CA GLN A 138 0.00 3.88 5.27
C GLN A 138 0.67 2.51 5.51
N LEU A 139 2.00 2.51 5.68
CA LEU A 139 2.80 1.31 5.88
C LEU A 139 3.21 1.15 7.35
N GLY A 140 3.31 -0.09 7.81
CA GLY A 140 3.74 -0.42 9.18
C GLY A 140 5.13 -1.03 9.24
N VAL A 141 5.70 -1.10 10.44
CA VAL A 141 7.03 -1.68 10.71
C VAL A 141 7.15 -3.12 10.23
N SER A 142 6.05 -3.89 10.30
CA SER A 142 6.00 -5.27 9.80
C SER A 142 6.30 -5.38 8.30
N GLU A 143 6.02 -4.34 7.51
CA GLU A 143 6.39 -4.33 6.09
C GLU A 143 7.90 -4.18 5.90
N MET A 144 8.58 -3.41 6.76
CA MET A 144 10.05 -3.31 6.73
C MET A 144 10.71 -4.65 7.09
N VAL A 145 10.14 -5.39 8.05
CA VAL A 145 10.57 -6.78 8.36
C VAL A 145 10.38 -7.69 7.15
N LYS A 146 9.20 -7.66 6.50
CA LYS A 146 8.92 -8.48 5.30
C LYS A 146 9.86 -8.18 4.12
N GLN A 147 10.42 -6.98 4.06
CA GLN A 147 11.39 -6.57 3.04
C GLN A 147 12.86 -6.81 3.47
N GLY A 148 13.09 -7.38 4.64
CA GLY A 148 14.44 -7.64 5.17
C GLY A 148 15.18 -6.38 5.61
N LEU A 149 14.49 -5.25 5.79
CA LEU A 149 15.05 -3.99 6.26
C LEU A 149 15.17 -3.95 7.79
N LEU A 150 14.49 -4.87 8.48
CA LEU A 150 14.54 -5.09 9.93
C LEU A 150 14.61 -6.59 10.22
N PRO A 151 15.20 -7.00 11.36
CA PRO A 151 15.15 -8.39 11.80
C PRO A 151 13.71 -8.80 12.16
N GLU A 152 13.42 -10.11 12.18
CA GLU A 152 12.09 -10.65 12.50
C GLU A 152 11.56 -10.21 13.88
N ASN A 153 12.48 -10.07 14.84
CA ASN A 153 12.19 -9.59 16.19
C ASN A 153 12.99 -8.30 16.46
N PRO A 154 12.53 -7.14 15.97
CA PRO A 154 13.24 -5.88 16.18
C PRO A 154 13.14 -5.44 17.65
N SER A 155 14.23 -4.87 18.16
CA SER A 155 14.25 -4.20 19.46
C SER A 155 13.38 -2.95 19.48
N ALA A 156 13.05 -2.44 20.67
CA ALA A 156 12.24 -1.23 20.82
C ALA A 156 12.87 -0.01 20.11
N ASP A 157 14.20 0.15 20.19
CA ASP A 157 14.92 1.24 19.53
C ASP A 157 14.85 1.12 18.00
N GLN A 158 14.98 -0.10 17.46
CA GLN A 158 14.81 -0.35 16.03
C GLN A 158 13.38 -0.08 15.56
N VAL A 159 12.38 -0.40 16.38
CA VAL A 159 10.97 -0.08 16.08
C VAL A 159 10.75 1.43 16.08
N ALA A 160 11.35 2.17 17.02
CA ALA A 160 11.25 3.62 17.07
C ALA A 160 11.89 4.28 15.84
N GLU A 161 13.11 3.85 15.46
CA GLU A 161 13.78 4.34 14.26
C GLU A 161 13.00 4.00 12.99
N ALA A 162 12.45 2.79 12.90
CA ALA A 162 11.61 2.38 11.77
C ALA A 162 10.36 3.26 11.63
N ARG A 163 9.75 3.69 12.74
CA ARG A 163 8.60 4.60 12.71
C ARG A 163 8.98 5.98 12.20
N GLU A 164 10.16 6.49 12.56
CA GLU A 164 10.68 7.73 11.97
C GLU A 164 10.91 7.60 10.46
N GLN A 165 11.50 6.49 10.02
CA GLN A 165 11.66 6.21 8.59
C GLN A 165 10.33 6.11 7.84
N LEU A 166 9.26 5.63 8.50
CA LEU A 166 7.93 5.54 7.89
C LEU A 166 7.24 6.90 7.76
N LEU A 167 7.64 7.90 8.58
CA LEU A 167 7.13 9.28 8.48
C LEU A 167 7.77 10.05 7.32
N ASP A 168 8.98 9.69 6.89
CA ASP A 168 9.62 10.28 5.72
C ASP A 168 8.82 9.91 4.43
N PRO A 169 8.19 10.88 3.75
CA PRO A 169 7.39 10.62 2.56
C PRO A 169 8.16 9.93 1.45
N GLU A 170 9.44 10.28 1.23
CA GLU A 170 10.23 9.70 0.14
C GLU A 170 10.56 8.23 0.43
N ARG A 171 10.95 7.95 1.67
CA ARG A 171 11.19 6.58 2.15
C ARG A 171 9.93 5.75 2.08
N ASN A 172 8.77 6.33 2.43
CA ASN A 172 7.48 5.65 2.40
C ASN A 172 7.07 5.26 0.96
N VAL A 173 7.32 6.12 -0.03
CA VAL A 173 7.14 5.80 -1.46
C VAL A 173 8.05 4.64 -1.88
N ALA A 174 9.32 4.64 -1.45
CA ALA A 174 10.24 3.54 -1.75
C ALA A 174 9.79 2.21 -1.12
N LEU A 175 9.31 2.24 0.13
CA LEU A 175 8.77 1.07 0.84
C LEU A 175 7.51 0.53 0.17
N LEU A 176 6.65 1.40 -0.36
CA LEU A 176 5.47 0.98 -1.14
C LEU A 176 5.90 0.21 -2.39
N ALA A 177 6.84 0.74 -3.17
CA ALA A 177 7.35 0.04 -4.35
C ALA A 177 8.03 -1.29 -3.99
N GLY A 178 8.75 -1.34 -2.87
CA GLY A 178 9.32 -2.57 -2.30
C GLY A 178 8.24 -3.61 -1.96
N LYS A 179 7.14 -3.18 -1.32
CA LYS A 179 5.99 -4.02 -1.00
C LYS A 179 5.38 -4.62 -2.26
N LEU A 180 5.13 -3.80 -3.28
CA LEU A 180 4.56 -4.25 -4.55
C LEU A 180 5.50 -5.21 -5.29
N SER A 181 6.80 -4.92 -5.31
CA SER A 181 7.82 -5.79 -5.92
C SER A 181 7.87 -7.15 -5.24
N ARG A 182 7.87 -7.18 -3.90
CA ARG A 182 7.82 -8.42 -3.11
C ARG A 182 6.53 -9.21 -3.38
N LEU A 183 5.38 -8.54 -3.46
CA LEU A 183 4.11 -9.19 -3.78
C LEU A 183 4.11 -9.78 -5.19
N LEU A 184 4.65 -9.08 -6.17
CA LEU A 184 4.83 -9.60 -7.53
C LEU A 184 5.73 -10.84 -7.57
N GLN A 185 6.86 -10.82 -6.85
CA GLN A 185 7.73 -11.99 -6.72
C GLN A 185 6.99 -13.17 -6.09
N LEU A 186 6.22 -12.92 -5.02
CA LEU A 186 5.39 -13.94 -4.38
C LEU A 186 4.28 -14.46 -5.28
N LEU A 187 3.85 -13.68 -6.28
CA LEU A 187 2.90 -14.02 -7.34
C LEU A 187 3.56 -14.62 -8.59
N GLU A 188 4.90 -14.70 -8.62
CA GLU A 188 5.69 -15.14 -9.78
C GLU A 188 5.47 -14.28 -11.04
N LEU A 189 5.30 -12.97 -10.85
CA LEU A 189 5.07 -11.99 -11.91
C LEU A 189 6.22 -10.99 -12.02
N ASP A 190 6.49 -10.56 -13.24
CA ASP A 190 7.45 -9.49 -13.53
C ASP A 190 6.84 -8.10 -13.26
N PRO A 191 7.60 -7.10 -12.80
CA PRO A 191 7.12 -5.71 -12.64
C PRO A 191 6.43 -5.12 -13.87
N SER A 192 6.83 -5.53 -15.09
CA SER A 192 6.17 -5.12 -16.33
C SER A 192 4.70 -5.54 -16.42
N ALA A 193 4.25 -6.52 -15.65
CA ALA A 193 2.84 -6.91 -15.52
C ALA A 193 1.96 -5.82 -14.88
N THR A 194 2.56 -4.74 -14.39
CA THR A 194 1.85 -3.54 -13.91
C THR A 194 1.69 -2.45 -14.97
N ASN A 195 2.33 -2.59 -16.14
CA ASN A 195 2.29 -1.62 -17.24
C ASN A 195 1.14 -1.91 -18.21
N ASN A 196 0.85 -0.98 -19.15
CA ASN A 196 -0.19 -1.16 -20.18
C ASN A 196 -1.55 -1.69 -19.64
N VAL A 197 -1.94 -1.19 -18.47
CA VAL A 197 -3.12 -1.65 -17.72
C VAL A 197 -4.41 -1.47 -18.51
N SER A 198 -4.52 -0.40 -19.29
CA SER A 198 -5.68 -0.13 -20.15
C SER A 198 -5.74 -1.05 -21.37
N GLY A 199 -4.59 -1.49 -21.90
CA GLY A 199 -4.51 -2.33 -23.09
C GLY A 199 -4.47 -3.84 -22.81
N GLN A 200 -4.21 -4.25 -21.56
CA GLN A 200 -4.06 -5.66 -21.19
C GLN A 200 -4.85 -6.00 -19.92
N ARG A 201 -5.91 -6.80 -20.08
CA ARG A 201 -6.79 -7.18 -18.97
C ARG A 201 -6.08 -8.01 -17.89
N SER A 202 -5.12 -8.85 -18.28
CA SER A 202 -4.26 -9.58 -17.35
C SER A 202 -3.46 -8.62 -16.45
N HIS A 203 -2.93 -7.53 -17.00
CA HIS A 203 -2.21 -6.52 -16.25
C HIS A 203 -3.15 -5.73 -15.33
N ALA A 204 -4.36 -5.41 -15.78
CA ALA A 204 -5.40 -4.85 -14.91
C ALA A 204 -5.75 -5.78 -13.74
N LYS A 205 -5.82 -7.09 -13.96
CA LYS A 205 -6.04 -8.08 -12.89
C LYS A 205 -4.85 -8.17 -11.94
N THR A 206 -3.62 -8.10 -12.44
CA THR A 206 -2.41 -8.01 -11.61
C THR A 206 -2.48 -6.78 -10.70
N VAL A 207 -2.76 -5.60 -11.27
CA VAL A 207 -2.90 -4.36 -10.51
C VAL A 207 -4.02 -4.44 -9.46
N ALA A 208 -5.19 -4.95 -9.85
CA ALA A 208 -6.31 -5.14 -8.93
C ALA A 208 -5.93 -6.06 -7.75
N THR A 209 -5.19 -7.14 -8.04
CA THR A 209 -4.71 -8.07 -7.02
C THR A 209 -3.70 -7.40 -6.09
N LEU A 210 -2.74 -6.65 -6.63
CA LEU A 210 -1.79 -5.89 -5.81
C LEU A 210 -2.49 -4.86 -4.91
N ALA A 211 -3.48 -4.14 -5.44
CA ALA A 211 -4.29 -3.20 -4.66
C ALA A 211 -5.06 -3.92 -3.53
N TYR A 212 -5.67 -5.07 -3.82
CA TYR A 212 -6.33 -5.89 -2.81
C TYR A 212 -5.35 -6.37 -1.74
N LEU A 213 -4.17 -6.87 -2.12
CA LEU A 213 -3.13 -7.31 -1.17
C LEU A 213 -2.53 -6.15 -0.38
N HIS A 214 -2.57 -4.93 -0.90
CA HIS A 214 -2.11 -3.73 -0.18
C HIS A 214 -3.07 -3.34 0.94
N ASN A 215 -4.37 -3.26 0.67
CA ASN A 215 -5.38 -2.66 1.55
C ASN A 215 -6.33 -3.67 2.21
N GLY A 216 -6.59 -4.81 1.56
CA GLY A 216 -7.44 -5.89 2.02
C GLY A 216 -8.94 -5.73 1.80
N LYS A 217 -9.39 -4.59 1.25
CA LYS A 217 -10.81 -4.34 0.93
C LYS A 217 -11.12 -4.67 -0.53
N LEU A 218 -12.28 -5.30 -0.80
CA LEU A 218 -12.67 -5.73 -2.15
C LEU A 218 -13.10 -4.59 -3.08
N ASP A 219 -13.50 -3.44 -2.53
CA ASP A 219 -13.85 -2.23 -3.27
C ASP A 219 -12.63 -1.36 -3.64
N TYR A 220 -11.50 -1.57 -2.95
CA TYR A 220 -10.25 -0.83 -3.18
C TYR A 220 -9.66 -1.03 -4.60
N PRO A 221 -9.59 -2.25 -5.16
CA PRO A 221 -9.11 -2.47 -6.53
C PRO A 221 -9.82 -1.63 -7.60
N ALA A 222 -11.14 -1.50 -7.49
CA ALA A 222 -11.93 -0.71 -8.44
C ALA A 222 -11.66 0.80 -8.31
N ARG A 223 -11.42 1.31 -7.10
CA ARG A 223 -10.97 2.70 -6.90
C ARG A 223 -9.60 2.94 -7.50
N ILE A 224 -8.63 2.05 -7.24
CA ILE A 224 -7.27 2.19 -7.78
C ILE A 224 -7.28 2.18 -9.31
N LEU A 225 -7.95 1.23 -9.95
CA LEU A 225 -8.03 1.20 -11.42
C LEU A 225 -8.71 2.46 -12.01
N ARG A 226 -9.66 3.06 -11.28
CA ARG A 226 -10.31 4.32 -11.68
C ARG A 226 -9.35 5.51 -11.53
N TYR A 227 -8.63 5.61 -10.41
CA TYR A 227 -7.63 6.68 -10.22
C TYR A 227 -6.48 6.55 -11.22
N MET A 228 -6.11 5.35 -11.63
CA MET A 228 -5.15 5.14 -12.72
C MET A 228 -5.63 5.65 -14.08
N GLN A 229 -6.90 6.02 -14.23
CA GLN A 229 -7.48 6.66 -15.43
C GLN A 229 -7.78 8.14 -15.21
N ASP A 230 -7.49 8.68 -14.02
CA ASP A 230 -7.78 10.07 -13.66
C ASP A 230 -6.88 11.04 -14.44
N PRO A 231 -7.44 11.94 -15.28
CA PRO A 231 -6.65 12.85 -16.09
C PRO A 231 -5.75 13.79 -15.29
N GLU A 232 -6.16 14.21 -14.08
CA GLU A 232 -5.34 15.08 -13.24
C GLU A 232 -4.13 14.34 -12.70
N LEU A 233 -4.30 13.07 -12.28
CA LEU A 233 -3.18 12.24 -11.85
C LEU A 233 -2.24 11.90 -13.01
N HIS A 234 -2.76 11.66 -14.21
CA HIS A 234 -1.94 11.50 -15.42
C HIS A 234 -1.14 12.76 -15.73
N GLY A 235 -1.78 13.93 -15.67
CA GLY A 235 -1.14 15.23 -15.83
C GLY A 235 -0.06 15.49 -14.78
N LEU A 236 -0.28 15.07 -13.53
CA LEU A 236 0.71 15.16 -12.45
C LEU A 236 1.90 14.23 -12.71
N VAL A 237 1.65 12.97 -13.06
CA VAL A 237 2.71 11.96 -13.19
C VAL A 237 3.56 12.21 -14.43
N PHE A 238 2.93 12.41 -15.59
CA PHE A 238 3.61 12.50 -16.89
C PHE A 238 3.78 13.93 -17.40
N GLY A 239 3.14 14.91 -16.77
CA GLY A 239 3.31 16.31 -17.13
C GLY A 239 4.75 16.78 -16.91
N GLN A 240 5.29 17.46 -17.92
CA GLN A 240 6.56 18.14 -17.79
C GLN A 240 6.34 19.46 -17.05
N ARG A 241 7.05 19.69 -15.93
CA ARG A 241 7.20 21.04 -15.37
C ARG A 241 7.91 21.89 -16.42
N LYS A 242 7.17 22.71 -17.17
CA LYS A 242 7.78 23.85 -17.85
C LYS A 242 8.30 24.76 -16.75
N LYS A 243 9.62 24.95 -16.67
CA LYS A 243 10.16 26.08 -15.91
C LYS A 243 9.43 27.32 -16.42
N PRO A 244 8.83 28.16 -15.56
CA PRO A 244 8.35 29.45 -16.02
C PRO A 244 9.54 30.12 -16.70
N LEU A 245 9.37 30.53 -17.95
CA LEU A 245 10.32 31.43 -18.59
C LEU A 245 10.45 32.62 -17.64
N SER A 246 11.66 32.87 -17.12
CA SER A 246 11.92 34.10 -16.38
C SER A 246 11.37 35.25 -17.21
N ALA A 247 10.44 36.02 -16.66
CA ALA A 247 10.05 37.30 -17.21
C ALA A 247 11.21 38.28 -17.01
N LEU A 248 12.25 38.10 -17.81
CA LEU A 248 13.41 38.98 -17.96
C LEU A 248 13.88 38.80 -19.41
N ILE A 249 13.25 39.57 -20.30
CA ILE A 249 13.84 40.64 -21.12
C ILE A 249 12.67 41.51 -21.59
#